data_AF-A0A1V4YPW7-F1
#
_entry.id   AF-A0A1V4YPW7-F1
#
_cell.length_a   1.000
_cell.length_b   1.000
_cell.length_c   1.000
_cell.angle_alpha   90.00
_cell.angle_beta   90.00
_cell.angle_gamma   90.00
#
_symmetry.space_group_name_H-M   'P 1'
#
loop_
_entity.id
_entity.type
_entity.pdbx_description
1 polymer ?
#
loop_
_entity_poly.entity_id
_entity_poly.type
_entity_poly.pdbx_seq_one_letter_code
_entity_poly.pdbx_strand_id
1 'polypeptide(L)'
;MTHIGLPVCAREAQVQLIDEIYFFSKKRAMDAGAFESFLNTFMPIVTRGNQKLILLDELEAITELEAAVKIIASFLDYIRDSDSYAIIVTHMAREILKYSDVRVDGIEAQGLDKDYNLIVDRTPKINYFAKSTPELILKRMYEKSDGKLKEIYGEMLEKFNS
;
A
#
# COMPACT_ATOMS: atom_id res chain seq x y z
N MET A 1 4.27 18.46 13.36
CA MET A 1 3.49 19.02 14.47
C MET A 1 4.24 18.84 15.79
N THR A 2 4.50 17.61 16.22
CA THR A 2 5.27 17.32 17.45
C THR A 2 6.63 18.01 17.53
N HIS A 3 7.43 17.94 16.46
CA HIS A 3 8.79 18.52 16.44
C HIS A 3 8.82 20.06 16.51
N ILE A 4 7.69 20.73 16.31
CA ILE A 4 7.55 22.18 16.43
C ILE A 4 6.74 22.58 17.68
N GLY A 5 6.52 21.64 18.61
CA GLY A 5 5.82 21.88 19.88
C GLY A 5 4.30 21.99 19.78
N LEU A 6 3.69 21.63 18.64
CA LEU A 6 2.23 21.64 18.49
C LEU A 6 1.61 20.32 18.95
N PRO A 7 0.38 20.35 19.51
CA PRO A 7 -0.37 19.15 19.85
C PRO A 7 -0.69 18.32 18.61
N VAL A 8 -0.97 17.03 18.79
CA VAL A 8 -1.36 16.10 17.71
C VAL A 8 -2.76 15.55 17.93
N CYS A 9 -3.37 15.06 16.85
CA CYS A 9 -4.70 14.45 16.86
C CYS A 9 -4.67 13.02 17.44
N ALA A 10 -4.33 12.89 18.72
CA ALA A 10 -4.36 11.63 19.46
C ALA A 10 -4.64 11.90 20.94
N ARG A 11 -5.25 10.92 21.63
CA ARG A 11 -5.40 10.98 23.09
C ARG A 11 -4.04 10.96 23.77
N GLU A 12 -3.17 10.06 23.32
CA GLU A 12 -1.79 9.87 23.76
C GLU A 12 -0.96 9.52 22.53
N ALA A 13 0.26 10.05 22.41
CA ALA A 13 1.17 9.76 21.32
C ALA A 13 2.61 9.76 21.80
N GLN A 14 3.37 8.72 21.43
CA GLN A 14 4.82 8.69 21.53
C GLN A 14 5.39 8.88 20.14
N VAL A 15 6.21 9.91 19.94
CA VAL A 15 6.78 10.24 18.64
C VAL A 15 8.29 10.32 18.79
N GLN A 16 9.00 9.49 18.03
CA GLN A 16 10.45 9.46 18.03
C GLN A 16 11.02 10.67 17.28
N LEU A 17 12.23 11.10 17.67
CA LEU A 17 13.00 12.06 16.89
C LEU A 17 13.52 11.38 15.63
N ILE A 18 13.29 12.01 14.48
CA ILE A 18 13.70 11.51 13.17
C ILE A 18 14.51 12.63 12.52
N ASP A 19 15.63 12.30 11.89
CA ASP A 19 16.51 13.28 11.23
C ASP A 19 15.96 13.66 9.85
N GLU A 20 15.43 12.67 9.12
CA GLU A 20 15.02 12.82 7.72
C GLU A 20 13.65 12.15 7.45
N ILE A 21 12.77 12.85 6.74
CA ILE A 21 11.49 12.30 6.29
C ILE A 21 11.47 12.25 4.77
N TYR A 22 11.22 11.05 4.23
CA TYR A 22 11.09 10.81 2.80
C TYR A 22 9.65 10.42 2.47
N PHE A 23 9.06 11.08 1.48
CA PHE A 23 7.71 10.77 1.00
C PHE A 23 7.72 10.59 -0.52
N PHE A 24 7.21 9.45 -0.98
CA PHE A 24 7.07 9.11 -2.38
C PHE A 24 5.62 8.75 -2.68
N SER A 25 5.07 9.32 -3.75
CA SER A 25 3.71 9.04 -4.22
C SER A 25 3.67 8.96 -5.75
N LYS A 26 2.59 8.37 -6.29
CA LYS A 26 2.26 8.07 -7.70
C LYS A 26 2.58 9.09 -8.80
N LYS A 27 3.07 10.30 -8.52
CA LYS A 27 3.21 11.40 -9.50
C LYS A 27 4.37 11.29 -10.51
N ARG A 28 5.12 10.19 -10.58
CA ARG A 28 6.07 9.98 -11.69
C ARG A 28 5.71 8.69 -12.40
N ALA A 29 5.13 8.84 -13.60
CA ALA A 29 5.22 7.80 -14.61
C ALA A 29 6.71 7.50 -14.77
N MET A 30 7.07 6.26 -14.45
CA MET A 30 8.44 5.85 -14.54
C MET A 30 8.63 5.26 -15.93
N ASP A 31 9.37 5.97 -16.78
CA ASP A 31 9.67 5.59 -18.17
C ASP A 31 10.58 4.34 -18.24
N ALA A 32 11.10 3.97 -19.41
CA ALA A 32 12.01 2.81 -19.55
C ALA A 32 13.26 2.81 -18.63
N GLY A 33 13.57 3.93 -17.96
CA GLY A 33 14.58 4.07 -16.89
C GLY A 33 13.99 4.09 -15.47
N ALA A 34 12.77 3.60 -15.30
CA ALA A 34 11.99 3.61 -14.06
C ALA A 34 12.75 2.99 -12.90
N PHE A 35 13.26 1.82 -13.17
CA PHE A 35 13.91 0.98 -12.20
C PHE A 35 15.24 1.56 -11.75
N GLU A 36 16.04 2.06 -12.69
CA GLU A 36 17.28 2.76 -12.38
C GLU A 36 17.02 4.06 -11.60
N SER A 37 15.98 4.81 -11.97
CA SER A 37 15.56 6.02 -11.25
C SER A 37 15.11 5.70 -9.83
N PHE A 38 14.40 4.59 -9.64
CA PHE A 38 14.05 4.07 -8.32
C PHE A 38 15.32 3.81 -7.51
N LEU A 39 16.25 2.99 -8.03
CA LEU A 39 17.50 2.68 -7.34
C LEU A 39 18.31 3.93 -6.98
N ASN A 40 18.51 4.84 -7.94
CA ASN A 40 19.24 6.09 -7.69
C ASN A 40 18.57 6.97 -6.63
N THR A 41 17.25 6.84 -6.44
CA THR A 41 16.51 7.56 -5.40
C THR A 41 16.63 6.87 -4.03
N PHE A 42 16.57 5.54 -3.98
CA PHE A 42 16.55 4.80 -2.71
C PHE A 42 17.94 4.45 -2.16
N MET A 43 18.94 4.24 -3.03
CA MET A 43 20.30 3.90 -2.60
C MET A 43 20.94 4.96 -1.66
N PRO A 44 20.80 6.27 -1.91
CA PRO A 44 21.28 7.29 -0.95
C PRO A 44 20.58 7.25 0.41
N ILE A 45 19.35 6.73 0.47
CA ILE A 45 18.54 6.68 1.69
C ILE A 45 19.02 5.53 2.59
N VAL A 46 19.33 4.37 2.02
CA VAL A 46 19.84 3.22 2.79
C VAL A 46 21.31 3.36 3.21
N THR A 47 22.10 4.15 2.48
CA THR A 47 23.55 4.27 2.75
C THR A 47 23.91 5.29 3.84
N ARG A 48 23.00 6.22 4.17
CA ARG A 48 23.23 7.21 5.23
C ARG A 48 22.91 6.62 6.60
N GLY A 49 23.70 6.94 7.63
CA GLY A 49 23.47 6.48 9.01
C GLY A 49 22.38 7.23 9.79
N ASN A 50 21.79 8.28 9.21
CA ASN A 50 20.76 9.09 9.88
C ASN A 50 19.48 8.29 10.12
N GLN A 51 18.72 8.66 11.15
CA GLN A 51 17.44 8.04 11.44
C GLN A 51 16.34 8.59 10.52
N LYS A 52 15.61 7.71 9.83
CA LYS A 52 14.68 8.13 8.75
C LYS A 52 13.26 7.62 8.98
N LEU A 53 12.29 8.38 8.48
CA LEU A 53 10.91 7.93 8.27
C LEU A 53 10.62 7.94 6.78
N ILE A 54 10.34 6.77 6.21
CA ILE A 54 10.15 6.57 4.77
C ILE A 54 8.69 6.21 4.53
N LEU A 55 8.01 7.01 3.72
CA LEU A 55 6.60 6.86 3.40
C LEU A 55 6.45 6.62 1.89
N LEU A 56 5.98 5.45 1.53
CA LEU A 56 5.85 4.99 0.15
C LEU A 56 4.39 4.70 -0.18
N ASP A 57 3.84 5.45 -1.14
CA ASP A 57 2.47 5.28 -1.61
C ASP A 57 2.47 4.74 -3.04
N GLU A 58 2.19 3.44 -3.15
CA GLU A 58 2.01 2.65 -4.37
C GLU A 58 3.17 2.69 -5.40
N LEU A 59 3.83 1.55 -5.58
CA LEU A 59 4.95 1.38 -6.53
C LEU A 59 4.47 0.70 -7.83
N GLU A 60 3.52 1.32 -8.53
CA GLU A 60 2.87 0.75 -9.73
C GLU A 60 3.62 0.99 -11.04
N ALA A 61 4.60 1.89 -11.05
CA ALA A 61 5.21 2.37 -12.27
C ALA A 61 6.39 1.51 -12.79
N ILE A 62 6.69 0.37 -12.16
CA ILE A 62 7.81 -0.48 -12.55
C ILE A 62 7.30 -1.65 -13.39
N THR A 63 7.73 -1.71 -14.66
CA THR A 63 7.32 -2.73 -15.63
C THR A 63 7.89 -4.12 -15.33
N GLU A 64 9.03 -4.19 -14.62
CA GLU A 64 9.68 -5.44 -14.21
C GLU A 64 9.27 -5.82 -12.78
N LEU A 65 8.04 -6.30 -12.64
CA LEU A 65 7.40 -6.54 -11.34
C LEU A 65 8.22 -7.47 -10.42
N GLU A 66 8.77 -8.57 -10.95
CA GLU A 66 9.51 -9.53 -10.12
C GLU A 66 10.82 -8.97 -9.59
N ALA A 67 11.57 -8.25 -10.43
CA ALA A 67 12.81 -7.59 -10.02
C ALA A 67 12.53 -6.49 -9.00
N ALA A 68 11.45 -5.72 -9.21
CA ALA A 68 11.00 -4.68 -8.29
C ALA A 68 10.69 -5.23 -6.89
N VAL A 69 9.94 -6.34 -6.82
CA VAL A 69 9.60 -7.00 -5.56
C VAL A 69 10.85 -7.36 -4.76
N LYS A 70 11.83 -8.01 -5.40
CA LYS A 70 13.07 -8.45 -4.73
C LYS A 70 13.86 -7.27 -4.18
N ILE A 71 13.93 -6.17 -4.93
CA ILE A 71 14.66 -4.97 -4.48
C ILE A 71 13.92 -4.26 -3.34
N ILE A 72 12.60 -4.13 -3.42
CA ILE A 72 11.81 -3.54 -2.33
C ILE A 72 11.98 -4.37 -1.06
N ALA A 73 11.96 -5.70 -1.18
CA ALA A 73 12.23 -6.61 -0.05
C ALA A 73 13.63 -6.38 0.55
N SER A 74 14.68 -6.34 -0.27
CA SER A 74 16.03 -6.03 0.20
C SER A 74 16.12 -4.66 0.87
N PHE A 75 15.48 -3.65 0.30
CA PHE A 75 15.41 -2.30 0.88
C PHE A 75 14.73 -2.29 2.25
N LEU A 76 13.63 -3.03 2.39
CA LEU A 76 12.93 -3.21 3.67
C LEU A 76 13.80 -3.90 4.71
N ASP A 77 14.55 -4.94 4.31
CA ASP A 77 15.50 -5.61 5.22
C ASP A 77 16.59 -4.65 5.70
N TYR A 78 17.18 -3.84 4.79
CA TYR A 78 18.16 -2.81 5.18
C TYR A 78 17.59 -1.78 6.17
N ILE A 79 16.34 -1.37 5.98
CA ILE A 79 15.68 -0.44 6.91
C ILE A 79 15.42 -1.10 8.25
N ARG A 80 14.91 -2.35 8.25
CA ARG A 80 14.62 -3.13 9.46
C ARG A 80 15.86 -3.32 10.32
N ASP A 81 17.02 -3.51 9.68
CA ASP A 81 18.30 -3.71 10.35
C ASP A 81 18.97 -2.38 10.77
N SER A 82 18.26 -1.25 10.61
CA SER A 82 18.66 0.09 11.03
C SER A 82 17.69 0.68 12.07
N ASP A 83 18.00 1.84 12.63
CA ASP A 83 17.05 2.58 13.52
C ASP A 83 15.96 3.35 12.74
N SER A 84 15.78 3.09 11.44
CA SER A 84 14.82 3.80 10.59
C SER A 84 13.47 3.09 10.48
N TYR A 85 12.45 3.84 10.04
CA TYR A 85 11.09 3.37 9.88
C TYR A 85 10.64 3.49 8.42
N ALA A 86 9.86 2.52 7.95
CA ALA A 86 9.19 2.58 6.66
C ALA A 86 7.71 2.17 6.76
N ILE A 87 6.86 2.93 6.08
CA ILE A 87 5.45 2.60 5.85
C ILE A 87 5.25 2.56 4.34
N ILE A 88 4.88 1.38 3.84
CA ILE A 88 4.66 1.15 2.41
C ILE A 88 3.21 0.74 2.20
N VAL A 89 2.48 1.54 1.43
CA VAL A 89 1.14 1.22 0.93
C VAL A 89 1.31 0.56 -0.43
N THR A 90 0.93 -0.72 -0.53
CA THR A 90 1.09 -1.48 -1.77
C THR A 90 0.13 -2.65 -1.86
N HIS A 91 -0.33 -2.97 -3.07
CA HIS A 91 -1.05 -4.20 -3.36
C HIS A 91 -0.10 -5.40 -3.53
N MET A 92 1.22 -5.17 -3.54
CA MET A 92 2.26 -6.19 -3.75
C MET A 92 2.74 -6.87 -2.47
N ALA A 93 2.09 -6.63 -1.32
CA ALA A 93 2.53 -7.14 -0.02
C ALA A 93 2.77 -8.66 -0.01
N ARG A 94 1.91 -9.43 -0.70
CA ARG A 94 2.08 -10.90 -0.83
C ARG A 94 3.38 -11.30 -1.52
N GLU A 95 3.78 -10.55 -2.54
CA GLU A 95 4.99 -10.84 -3.30
C GLU A 95 6.24 -10.46 -2.51
N ILE A 96 6.20 -9.33 -1.79
CA ILE A 96 7.29 -8.87 -0.93
C ILE A 96 7.54 -9.87 0.21
N LEU A 97 6.48 -10.38 0.84
CA LEU A 97 6.56 -11.37 1.93
C LEU A 97 7.25 -12.69 1.53
N LYS A 98 7.42 -12.97 0.23
CA LYS A 98 8.19 -14.14 -0.22
C LYS A 98 9.69 -13.97 0.00
N TYR A 99 10.18 -12.74 0.15
CA TYR A 99 11.60 -12.40 0.18
C TYR A 99 12.03 -11.65 1.45
N SER A 100 11.10 -11.08 2.21
CA SER A 100 11.39 -10.35 3.45
C SER A 100 10.33 -10.61 4.51
N ASP A 101 10.78 -10.72 5.76
CA ASP A 101 9.92 -10.85 6.95
C ASP A 101 9.59 -9.47 7.51
N VAL A 102 8.42 -8.95 7.13
CA VAL A 102 7.92 -7.63 7.52
C VAL A 102 6.45 -7.72 7.95
N ARG A 103 6.05 -6.84 8.87
CA ARG A 103 4.65 -6.72 9.29
C ARG A 103 3.78 -6.23 8.14
N VAL A 104 2.62 -6.86 7.96
CA VAL A 104 1.57 -6.39 7.05
C VAL A 104 0.32 -6.06 7.83
N ASP A 105 -0.18 -4.85 7.58
CA ASP A 105 -1.42 -4.33 8.16
C ASP A 105 -2.43 -4.10 7.03
N GLY A 106 -3.67 -4.55 7.23
CA GLY A 106 -4.65 -4.67 6.16
C GLY A 106 -5.77 -3.65 6.25
N ILE A 107 -6.11 -3.05 5.12
CA ILE A 107 -7.31 -2.22 4.92
C ILE A 107 -8.28 -3.02 4.05
N GLU A 108 -9.52 -3.17 4.50
CA GLU A 108 -10.53 -3.95 3.79
C GLU A 108 -11.87 -3.23 3.64
N ALA A 109 -12.61 -3.59 2.61
CA ALA A 109 -13.99 -3.18 2.48
C ALA A 109 -14.87 -4.02 3.41
N GLN A 110 -15.78 -3.36 4.12
CA GLN A 110 -16.73 -4.00 5.04
C GLN A 110 -18.02 -4.43 4.34
N GLY A 111 -18.31 -3.88 3.16
CA GLY A 111 -19.52 -4.20 2.41
C GLY A 111 -20.01 -3.04 1.56
N LEU A 112 -21.31 -3.09 1.24
CA LEU A 112 -22.03 -2.03 0.55
C LEU A 112 -23.07 -1.42 1.50
N ASP A 113 -23.27 -0.10 1.43
CA ASP A 113 -24.39 0.56 2.09
C ASP A 113 -25.71 0.34 1.34
N LYS A 114 -26.79 0.92 1.87
CA LYS A 114 -28.15 0.87 1.29
C LYS A 114 -28.25 1.45 -0.13
N ASP A 115 -27.31 2.30 -0.52
CA ASP A 115 -27.24 2.96 -1.84
C ASP A 115 -26.17 2.29 -2.73
N TYR A 116 -25.71 1.11 -2.33
CA TYR A 116 -24.67 0.30 -2.96
C TYR A 116 -23.31 1.00 -3.05
N ASN A 117 -22.99 1.94 -2.15
CA ASN A 117 -21.66 2.53 -2.06
C ASN A 117 -20.74 1.64 -1.23
N LEU A 118 -19.46 1.60 -1.61
CA LEU A 118 -18.46 0.78 -0.93
C LEU A 118 -18.11 1.38 0.43
N ILE A 119 -18.30 0.59 1.49
CA ILE A 119 -17.89 0.93 2.85
C ILE A 119 -16.48 0.37 3.05
N VAL A 120 -15.51 1.24 3.32
CA VAL A 120 -14.12 0.85 3.57
C VAL A 120 -13.68 1.39 4.93
N ASP A 121 -13.22 0.50 5.80
CA ASP A 121 -12.54 0.91 7.02
C ASP A 121 -11.07 1.17 6.68
N ARG A 122 -10.72 2.45 6.63
CA ARG A 122 -9.37 2.90 6.29
C ARG A 122 -8.38 2.80 7.44
N THR A 123 -8.81 2.29 8.59
CA THR A 123 -7.92 2.00 9.72
C THR A 123 -7.25 0.65 9.46
N PRO A 124 -5.91 0.59 9.29
CA PRO A 124 -5.24 -0.68 9.07
C PRO A 124 -5.42 -1.60 10.29
N LYS A 125 -5.86 -2.83 10.03
CA LYS A 125 -5.86 -3.91 11.03
C LYS A 125 -4.45 -4.45 11.15
N ILE A 126 -3.88 -4.37 12.35
CA ILE A 126 -2.49 -4.78 12.60
C ILE A 126 -2.34 -6.30 12.39
N ASN A 127 -1.24 -6.73 11.76
CA ASN A 127 -0.93 -8.14 11.50
C ASN A 127 -2.02 -8.87 10.69
N TYR A 128 -2.75 -8.15 9.85
CA TYR A 128 -3.85 -8.68 9.08
C TYR A 128 -3.58 -8.50 7.59
N PHE A 129 -3.53 -9.61 6.85
CA PHE A 129 -3.43 -9.56 5.40
C PHE A 129 -4.83 -9.40 4.79
N ALA A 130 -5.19 -8.18 4.43
CA ALA A 130 -6.47 -7.89 3.78
C ALA A 130 -6.57 -8.56 2.40
N LYS A 131 -7.77 -9.02 2.07
CA LYS A 131 -8.08 -9.56 0.74
C LYS A 131 -8.81 -8.49 -0.07
N SER A 132 -8.46 -8.38 -1.35
CA SER A 132 -9.27 -7.60 -2.28
C SER A 132 -10.66 -8.20 -2.37
N THR A 133 -11.68 -7.36 -2.33
CA THR A 133 -13.10 -7.73 -2.43
C THR A 133 -13.71 -7.19 -3.74
N PRO A 134 -13.20 -7.59 -4.93
CA PRO A 134 -13.72 -7.11 -6.22
C PRO A 134 -15.20 -7.47 -6.43
N GLU A 135 -15.68 -8.54 -5.80
CA GLU A 135 -17.08 -8.97 -5.81
C GLU A 135 -18.03 -7.88 -5.29
N LEU A 136 -17.60 -7.04 -4.33
CA LEU A 136 -18.41 -5.92 -3.87
C LEU A 136 -18.56 -4.84 -4.94
N ILE A 137 -17.52 -4.60 -5.73
CA ILE A 137 -17.56 -3.66 -6.85
C ILE A 137 -18.48 -4.23 -7.94
N LEU A 138 -18.34 -5.51 -8.27
CA LEU A 138 -19.20 -6.19 -9.24
C LEU A 138 -20.67 -6.17 -8.79
N LYS A 139 -20.95 -6.45 -7.52
CA LYS A 139 -22.30 -6.38 -6.95
C LYS A 139 -22.89 -4.98 -7.06
N ARG A 140 -22.11 -3.94 -6.76
CA ARG A 140 -22.54 -2.55 -7.00
C ARG A 140 -22.88 -2.29 -8.47
N MET A 141 -22.05 -2.77 -9.41
CA MET A 141 -22.31 -2.57 -10.84
C MET A 141 -23.56 -3.34 -11.30
N TYR A 142 -23.75 -4.55 -10.81
CA TYR A 142 -24.94 -5.37 -11.05
C TYR A 142 -26.22 -4.64 -10.61
N GLU A 143 -26.23 -4.10 -9.40
CA GLU A 143 -27.41 -3.45 -8.82
C GLU A 143 -27.76 -2.12 -9.51
N LYS A 144 -26.74 -1.44 -10.07
CA LYS A 144 -26.89 -0.18 -10.83
C LYS A 144 -27.12 -0.36 -12.33
N SER A 145 -27.19 -1.59 -12.84
CA SER A 145 -27.35 -1.87 -14.26
C SER A 145 -28.65 -2.61 -14.56
N ASP A 146 -29.04 -2.56 -15.82
CA ASP A 146 -30.28 -3.14 -16.35
C ASP A 146 -30.02 -3.92 -17.64
N GLY A 147 -30.97 -4.78 -18.01
CA GLY A 147 -30.96 -5.58 -19.23
C GLY A 147 -29.69 -6.43 -19.35
N LYS A 148 -29.09 -6.41 -20.55
CA LYS A 148 -27.93 -7.26 -20.89
C LYS A 148 -26.70 -7.02 -20.02
N LEU A 149 -26.47 -5.79 -19.53
CA LEU A 149 -25.34 -5.51 -18.63
C LEU A 149 -25.52 -6.20 -17.28
N LYS A 150 -26.75 -6.22 -16.77
CA LYS A 150 -27.08 -6.89 -15.51
C LYS A 150 -26.86 -8.39 -15.60
N GLU A 151 -27.26 -9.00 -16.72
CA GLU A 151 -26.99 -10.43 -17.00
C GLU A 151 -25.48 -10.72 -16.99
N ILE A 152 -24.67 -9.93 -17.70
CA ILE A 152 -23.21 -10.09 -17.76
C ILE A 152 -22.57 -9.95 -16.38
N TYR A 153 -22.93 -8.93 -15.59
CA TYR A 153 -22.40 -8.78 -14.24
C TYR A 153 -22.83 -9.92 -13.31
N GLY A 154 -24.04 -10.48 -13.51
CA GLY A 154 -24.51 -11.67 -12.81
C GLY A 154 -23.63 -12.88 -13.09
N GLU A 155 -23.38 -13.18 -14.37
CA GLU A 155 -22.48 -14.28 -14.78
C GLU A 155 -21.05 -14.10 -14.24
N MET A 156 -20.54 -12.86 -14.21
CA MET A 156 -19.24 -12.57 -13.62
C MET A 156 -19.21 -12.84 -12.12
N LEU A 157 -20.27 -12.48 -11.39
CA LEU A 157 -20.38 -12.71 -9.94
C LEU A 157 -20.42 -14.21 -9.59
N GLU A 158 -21.06 -15.04 -10.43
CA GLU A 158 -21.10 -16.49 -10.21
C GLU A 158 -19.69 -17.11 -10.16
N LYS A 159 -18.75 -16.62 -10.99
CA LYS A 159 -17.35 -17.10 -11.02
C LYS A 159 -16.55 -16.78 -9.76
N PHE A 160 -16.99 -15.83 -8.92
CA PHE A 160 -16.35 -15.54 -7.63
C PHE A 160 -16.86 -16.43 -6.50
N ASN A 161 -18.00 -17.10 -6.70
CA ASN A 161 -18.62 -18.00 -5.72
C ASN A 161 -18.35 -19.49 -5.99
N SER A 162 -17.66 -19.81 -7.09
CA SER A 162 -17.24 -21.16 -7.53
C SER A 162 -15.79 -21.44 -7.19
#